data_AF-A0A370B849-F1
#
_entry.id   AF-A0A370B849-F1
#
_cell.length_a   1.000
_cell.length_b   1.000
_cell.length_c   1.000
_cell.angle_alpha   90.00
_cell.angle_beta   90.00
_cell.angle_gamma   90.00
#
_symmetry.space_group_name_H-M   'P 1'
#
loop_
_entity.id
_entity.type
_entity.pdbx_description
1 polymer ?
#
loop_
_entity_poly.entity_id
_entity_poly.type
_entity_poly.pdbx_seq_one_letter_code
_entity_poly.pdbx_strand_id
1 'polypeptide(L)'
;MPEGRLSDVVGLKFNRHESFPPRFGWLHKAYLQVKKDEMLFHAPDALVRLGVGKNMVYSMRYWSQAFKLTHEYNSAENQSRSLAAAPTWRARWLLDEDGADPYLEDTGSLWLLHWWLVSGDKDARCLAPSWYVMFHLAPLARVTVEEMTTLITREVHSSFPREKWPAAESITRDAECFIKMYAPDPDANPLSPGSFEDSLLCPFRELGLLEYQGGRGKERTYRFTSGIRPSLPPRVLVHACLDYAARFSRKPDSISLARLASEPGAPGRAFHMREPELSRSIEAFVESHPQLEIVESLGQRSLRFADNPEALAWEVLDEQYGHVRERDGFPTPAEWALQKPGLKKTTDDAEATQGLFPQRADMNEELA
;
A
#
# COMPACT_ATOMS: atom_id res chain seq x y z
N MET A 1 13.26 20.29 4.17
CA MET A 1 12.42 19.13 4.51
C MET A 1 11.09 19.65 5.03
N PRO A 2 10.15 20.09 4.18
CA PRO A 2 8.79 20.33 4.64
C PRO A 2 8.08 18.98 4.68
N GLU A 3 8.20 18.34 5.85
CA GLU A 3 7.47 17.18 6.39
C GLU A 3 8.35 15.97 6.78
N GLY A 4 8.33 15.70 8.09
CA GLY A 4 8.35 14.37 8.66
C GLY A 4 9.71 13.71 8.82
N ARG A 5 10.06 13.31 10.05
CA ARG A 5 10.91 12.12 10.19
C ARG A 5 10.13 10.93 9.62
N LEU A 6 10.78 9.86 9.18
CA LEU A 6 10.09 8.62 8.75
C LEU A 6 9.05 8.17 9.79
N SER A 7 9.31 8.45 11.08
CA SER A 7 8.41 8.20 12.21
C SER A 7 7.05 8.86 12.16
N ASP A 8 6.92 9.95 11.40
CA ASP A 8 5.70 10.75 11.36
C ASP A 8 4.69 10.19 10.36
N VAL A 9 5.18 9.47 9.34
CA VAL A 9 4.37 8.98 8.22
C VAL A 9 4.35 7.46 8.08
N VAL A 10 5.18 6.74 8.85
CA VAL A 10 5.31 5.27 8.78
C VAL A 10 5.07 4.61 10.13
N GLY A 11 4.27 3.54 10.12
CA GLY A 11 4.12 2.61 11.23
C GLY A 11 5.09 1.43 11.09
N LEU A 12 5.77 1.05 12.18
CA LEU A 12 6.75 -0.03 12.19
C LEU A 12 6.07 -1.42 12.17
N LYS A 13 5.73 -1.92 10.98
CA LYS A 13 5.32 -3.31 10.75
C LYS A 13 6.31 -3.98 9.80
N PHE A 14 7.05 -4.95 10.31
CA PHE A 14 8.00 -5.77 9.54
C PHE A 14 7.61 -7.24 9.59
N ASN A 15 7.84 -7.96 8.51
CA ASN A 15 7.61 -9.39 8.32
C ASN A 15 6.21 -9.87 8.73
N ARG A 16 5.19 -9.01 8.62
CA ARG A 16 3.79 -9.37 8.91
C ARG A 16 3.10 -10.07 7.74
N HIS A 17 3.73 -10.05 6.56
CA HIS A 17 3.28 -10.76 5.36
C HIS A 17 3.72 -12.24 5.32
N GLU A 18 4.47 -12.74 6.32
CA GLU A 18 4.94 -14.14 6.38
C GLU A 18 5.70 -14.58 5.11
N SER A 19 6.52 -13.67 4.54
CA SER A 19 7.23 -13.83 3.25
C SER A 19 6.36 -14.07 1.99
N PHE A 20 5.04 -13.87 2.06
CA PHE A 20 4.13 -13.96 0.91
C PHE A 20 3.82 -12.58 0.32
N PRO A 21 4.06 -12.36 -0.99
CA PRO A 21 3.56 -11.17 -1.67
C PRO A 21 2.02 -11.22 -1.79
N PRO A 22 1.35 -10.10 -2.09
CA PRO A 22 -0.09 -10.10 -2.38
C PRO A 22 -0.39 -11.02 -3.57
N ARG A 23 -1.46 -11.80 -3.49
CA ARG A 23 -1.90 -12.68 -4.57
C ARG A 23 -3.27 -12.27 -5.10
N PHE A 24 -3.52 -12.58 -6.37
CA PHE A 24 -4.79 -12.37 -7.04
C PHE A 24 -5.94 -12.99 -6.22
N GLY A 25 -7.05 -12.25 -6.11
CA GLY A 25 -8.23 -12.64 -5.34
C GLY A 25 -8.08 -12.59 -3.82
N TRP A 26 -6.89 -12.40 -3.23
CA TRP A 26 -6.75 -12.32 -1.77
C TRP A 26 -7.50 -11.12 -1.20
N LEU A 27 -7.29 -9.92 -1.75
CA LEU A 27 -7.89 -8.69 -1.24
C LEU A 27 -9.42 -8.72 -1.35
N HIS A 28 -9.96 -9.19 -2.48
CA HIS A 28 -11.39 -9.38 -2.68
C HIS A 28 -11.99 -10.39 -1.68
N LYS A 29 -11.39 -11.58 -1.54
CA LYS A 29 -11.85 -12.58 -0.56
C LYS A 29 -11.81 -12.07 0.87
N ALA A 30 -10.73 -11.38 1.25
CA ALA A 30 -10.60 -10.78 2.57
C ALA A 30 -11.72 -9.75 2.81
N TYR A 31 -11.95 -8.86 1.85
CA TYR A 31 -13.02 -7.85 1.93
C TYR A 31 -14.41 -8.49 2.13
N LEU A 32 -14.81 -9.44 1.28
CA LEU A 32 -16.12 -10.10 1.36
C LEU A 32 -16.37 -10.77 2.71
N GLN A 33 -15.33 -11.37 3.30
CA GLN A 33 -15.43 -12.08 4.57
C GLN A 33 -15.39 -11.11 5.76
N VAL A 34 -14.52 -10.10 5.75
CA VAL A 34 -14.43 -9.06 6.80
C VAL A 34 -15.71 -8.22 6.86
N LYS A 35 -16.36 -7.96 5.72
CA LYS A 35 -17.66 -7.28 5.67
C LYS A 35 -18.73 -7.98 6.51
N LYS A 36 -18.67 -9.33 6.59
CA LYS A 36 -19.62 -10.19 7.31
C LYS A 36 -19.19 -10.49 8.75
N ASP A 37 -17.89 -10.62 8.99
CA ASP A 37 -17.32 -10.97 10.29
C ASP A 37 -16.03 -10.20 10.55
N GLU A 38 -16.08 -9.28 11.50
CA GLU A 38 -14.95 -8.41 11.85
C GLU A 38 -13.85 -9.16 12.60
N MET A 39 -14.15 -10.35 13.13
CA MET A 39 -13.21 -11.25 13.81
C MET A 39 -12.66 -12.35 12.88
N LEU A 40 -12.95 -12.28 11.58
CA LEU A 40 -12.57 -13.28 10.56
C LEU A 40 -11.16 -13.83 10.76
N PHE A 41 -10.15 -12.97 10.92
CA PHE A 41 -8.75 -13.40 10.95
C PHE A 41 -8.34 -14.14 12.23
N HIS A 42 -9.20 -14.15 13.24
CA HIS A 42 -9.04 -14.90 14.49
C HIS A 42 -10.03 -16.05 14.62
N ALA A 43 -10.98 -16.17 13.69
CA ALA A 43 -11.97 -17.25 13.70
C ALA A 43 -11.27 -18.61 13.54
N PRO A 44 -11.73 -19.66 14.25
CA PRO A 44 -11.11 -20.99 14.18
C PRO A 44 -11.19 -21.60 12.78
N ASP A 45 -12.17 -21.19 11.98
CA ASP A 45 -12.42 -21.65 10.61
C ASP A 45 -11.93 -20.65 9.53
N ALA A 46 -11.12 -19.64 9.90
CA ALA A 46 -10.63 -18.61 8.99
C ALA A 46 -9.94 -19.18 7.74
N LEU A 47 -9.13 -20.22 7.92
CA LEU A 47 -8.42 -20.91 6.84
C LEU A 47 -9.37 -21.55 5.82
N VAL A 48 -10.52 -22.06 6.28
CA VAL A 48 -11.54 -22.71 5.44
C VAL A 48 -12.31 -21.63 4.69
N ARG A 49 -12.74 -20.58 5.39
CA ARG A 49 -13.50 -19.46 4.82
C ARG A 49 -12.72 -18.67 3.77
N LEU A 50 -11.42 -18.50 3.97
CA LEU A 50 -10.54 -17.83 3.03
C LEU A 50 -9.95 -18.77 1.97
N GLY A 51 -10.03 -20.09 2.20
CA GLY A 51 -9.47 -21.11 1.33
C GLY A 51 -7.95 -21.00 1.19
N VAL A 52 -7.24 -20.74 2.28
CA VAL A 52 -5.78 -20.56 2.32
C VAL A 52 -5.16 -21.18 3.56
N GLY A 53 -3.84 -21.38 3.57
CA GLY A 53 -3.12 -21.88 4.74
C GLY A 53 -3.03 -20.86 5.89
N LYS A 54 -2.70 -21.32 7.10
CA LYS A 54 -2.61 -20.49 8.32
C LYS A 54 -1.75 -19.23 8.16
N ASN A 55 -0.53 -19.36 7.63
CA ASN A 55 0.37 -18.22 7.43
C ASN A 55 -0.15 -17.23 6.37
N MET A 56 -0.87 -17.74 5.37
CA MET A 56 -1.50 -16.90 4.35
C MET A 56 -2.65 -16.08 4.94
N VAL A 57 -3.38 -16.58 5.94
CA VAL A 57 -4.41 -15.77 6.65
C VAL A 57 -3.78 -14.53 7.30
N TYR A 58 -2.64 -14.68 7.97
CA TYR A 58 -1.91 -13.53 8.54
C TYR A 58 -1.41 -12.57 7.45
N SER A 59 -0.92 -13.10 6.33
CA SER A 59 -0.51 -12.28 5.19
C SER A 59 -1.68 -11.51 4.56
N MET A 60 -2.83 -12.16 4.34
CA MET A 60 -4.05 -11.53 3.84
C MET A 60 -4.54 -10.41 4.75
N ARG A 61 -4.50 -10.61 6.07
CA ARG A 61 -4.81 -9.58 7.06
C ARG A 61 -3.86 -8.39 6.93
N TYR A 62 -2.56 -8.65 6.92
CA TYR A 62 -1.56 -7.60 6.81
C TYR A 62 -1.73 -6.81 5.52
N TRP A 63 -1.86 -7.46 4.37
CA TRP A 63 -2.01 -6.78 3.09
C TRP A 63 -3.30 -5.96 3.03
N SER A 64 -4.43 -6.48 3.52
CA SER A 64 -5.68 -5.73 3.60
C SER A 64 -5.51 -4.43 4.40
N GLN A 65 -4.77 -4.48 5.50
CA GLN A 65 -4.50 -3.29 6.30
C GLN A 65 -3.47 -2.36 5.65
N ALA A 66 -2.38 -2.90 5.09
CA ALA A 66 -1.30 -2.13 4.47
C ALA A 66 -1.77 -1.36 3.23
N PHE A 67 -2.68 -1.95 2.45
CA PHE A 67 -3.37 -1.29 1.33
C PHE A 67 -4.51 -0.35 1.76
N LYS A 68 -4.70 -0.11 3.07
CA LYS A 68 -5.74 0.76 3.64
C LYS A 68 -7.17 0.29 3.33
N LEU A 69 -7.35 -1.02 3.10
CA LEU A 69 -8.65 -1.64 2.81
C LEU A 69 -9.38 -2.07 4.09
N THR A 70 -8.64 -2.30 5.17
CA THR A 70 -9.21 -2.59 6.50
C THR A 70 -8.58 -1.68 7.55
N HIS A 71 -9.40 -1.29 8.52
CA HIS A 71 -8.97 -0.64 9.76
C HIS A 71 -9.09 -1.62 10.91
N GLU A 72 -8.04 -1.74 11.72
CA GLU A 72 -8.06 -2.60 12.90
C GLU A 72 -8.38 -1.78 14.14
N TYR A 73 -9.13 -2.37 15.07
CA TYR A 73 -9.57 -1.64 16.25
C TYR A 73 -9.87 -2.57 17.44
N ASN A 74 -9.86 -2.02 18.66
CA ASN A 74 -10.28 -2.75 19.85
C ASN A 74 -11.81 -2.79 19.94
N SER A 75 -12.40 -3.98 19.85
CA SER A 75 -13.83 -4.15 20.06
C SER A 75 -14.12 -4.36 21.55
N ALA A 76 -14.89 -3.45 22.15
CA ALA A 76 -15.34 -3.57 23.54
C ALA A 76 -16.23 -4.81 23.79
N GLU A 77 -16.87 -5.33 22.74
CA GLU A 77 -17.70 -6.54 22.80
C GLU A 77 -16.86 -7.81 22.73
N ASN A 78 -15.59 -7.70 22.34
CA ASN A 78 -14.70 -8.84 22.27
C ASN A 78 -13.96 -9.02 23.60
N GLN A 79 -14.22 -10.14 24.28
CA GLN A 79 -13.54 -10.48 25.54
C GLN A 79 -12.06 -10.84 25.33
N SER A 80 -11.66 -11.20 24.09
CA SER A 80 -10.26 -11.39 23.76
C SER A 80 -9.59 -10.04 23.47
N ARG A 81 -8.32 -9.89 23.86
CA ARG A 81 -7.46 -8.73 23.49
C ARG A 81 -7.12 -8.69 21.98
N SER A 82 -7.89 -9.38 21.14
CA SER A 82 -7.67 -9.47 19.71
C SER A 82 -8.32 -8.29 19.00
N LEU A 83 -7.55 -7.62 18.14
CA LEU A 83 -8.08 -6.55 17.27
C LEU A 83 -9.05 -7.13 16.25
N ALA A 84 -10.23 -6.50 16.14
CA ALA A 84 -11.19 -6.69 15.07
C ALA A 84 -10.76 -5.90 13.83
N ALA A 85 -11.26 -6.27 12.66
CA ALA A 85 -11.03 -5.57 11.40
C ALA A 85 -12.35 -5.09 10.80
N ALA A 86 -12.44 -3.80 10.48
CA ALA A 86 -13.56 -3.20 9.75
C ALA A 86 -13.12 -2.83 8.33
N PRO A 87 -13.92 -3.11 7.29
CA PRO A 87 -13.59 -2.72 5.92
C PRO A 87 -13.74 -1.21 5.74
N THR A 88 -12.74 -0.54 5.17
CA THR A 88 -12.77 0.90 4.92
C THR A 88 -13.75 1.26 3.81
N TRP A 89 -14.14 2.53 3.73
CA TRP A 89 -14.95 3.01 2.61
C TRP A 89 -14.22 2.85 1.26
N ARG A 90 -12.88 3.02 1.24
CA ARG A 90 -12.06 2.74 0.05
C ARG A 90 -12.19 1.30 -0.43
N ALA A 91 -12.22 0.33 0.51
CA ALA A 91 -12.44 -1.07 0.15
C ALA A 91 -13.86 -1.33 -0.36
N ARG A 92 -14.86 -0.69 0.23
CA ARG A 92 -16.25 -0.72 -0.28
C ARG A 92 -16.36 -0.15 -1.69
N TRP A 93 -15.65 0.92 -1.98
CA TRP A 93 -15.61 1.52 -3.30
C TRP A 93 -14.87 0.66 -4.31
N LEU A 94 -13.73 0.06 -3.94
CA LEU A 94 -12.92 -0.71 -4.89
C LEU A 94 -13.41 -2.15 -5.09
N LEU A 95 -13.66 -2.90 -4.00
CA LEU A 95 -13.67 -4.37 -3.98
C LEU A 95 -15.06 -5.02 -3.81
N ASP A 96 -16.10 -4.23 -3.55
CA ASP A 96 -17.47 -4.77 -3.47
C ASP A 96 -17.96 -5.22 -4.85
N GLU A 97 -18.97 -6.09 -4.90
CA GLU A 97 -19.48 -6.64 -6.17
C GLU A 97 -20.01 -5.55 -7.11
N ASP A 98 -20.55 -4.47 -6.53
CA ASP A 98 -21.00 -3.25 -7.23
C ASP A 98 -19.97 -2.11 -7.11
N GLY A 99 -18.70 -2.42 -6.84
CA GLY A 99 -17.60 -1.47 -6.72
C GLY A 99 -16.97 -1.09 -8.06
N ALA A 100 -15.81 -0.45 -7.97
CA ALA A 100 -15.02 0.08 -9.08
C ALA A 100 -14.36 -1.04 -9.90
N ASP A 101 -13.69 -1.98 -9.21
CA ASP A 101 -12.95 -3.07 -9.84
C ASP A 101 -12.82 -4.24 -8.84
N PRO A 102 -13.88 -5.05 -8.68
CA PRO A 102 -13.98 -6.05 -7.61
C PRO A 102 -12.88 -7.11 -7.69
N TYR A 103 -12.41 -7.40 -8.91
CA TYR A 103 -11.46 -8.47 -9.22
C TYR A 103 -10.06 -7.95 -9.55
N LEU A 104 -9.82 -6.63 -9.54
CA LEU A 104 -8.54 -5.99 -9.86
C LEU A 104 -8.06 -6.33 -11.29
N GLU A 105 -8.98 -6.26 -12.26
CA GLU A 105 -8.72 -6.54 -13.67
C GLU A 105 -8.10 -5.32 -14.39
N ASP A 106 -8.34 -4.10 -13.91
CA ASP A 106 -7.71 -2.89 -14.45
C ASP A 106 -6.33 -2.66 -13.79
N THR A 107 -5.28 -2.53 -14.61
CA THR A 107 -3.94 -2.19 -14.13
C THR A 107 -3.91 -0.86 -13.36
N GLY A 108 -4.81 0.09 -13.66
CA GLY A 108 -5.01 1.31 -12.90
C GLY A 108 -5.34 1.04 -11.43
N SER A 109 -6.08 -0.02 -11.13
CA SER A 109 -6.42 -0.43 -9.76
C SER A 109 -5.20 -0.94 -9.01
N LEU A 110 -4.29 -1.62 -9.70
CA LEU A 110 -3.01 -2.05 -9.14
C LEU A 110 -2.09 -0.85 -8.84
N TRP A 111 -2.06 0.15 -9.73
CA TRP A 111 -1.35 1.41 -9.49
C TRP A 111 -1.92 2.17 -8.29
N LEU A 112 -3.25 2.20 -8.16
CA LEU A 112 -3.94 2.81 -7.02
C LEU A 112 -3.63 2.10 -5.71
N LEU A 113 -3.67 0.76 -5.69
CA LEU A 113 -3.29 -0.03 -4.52
C LEU A 113 -1.81 0.18 -4.17
N HIS A 114 -0.94 0.25 -5.16
CA HIS A 114 0.47 0.57 -4.95
C HIS A 114 0.63 1.96 -4.30
N TRP A 115 -0.09 2.98 -4.81
CA TRP A 115 -0.13 4.30 -4.18
C TRP A 115 -0.57 4.22 -2.72
N TRP A 116 -1.69 3.54 -2.44
CA TRP A 116 -2.18 3.38 -1.07
C TRP A 116 -1.21 2.60 -0.17
N LEU A 117 -0.43 1.66 -0.70
CA LEU A 117 0.59 0.94 0.07
C LEU A 117 1.72 1.87 0.53
N VAL A 118 2.21 2.72 -0.37
CA VAL A 118 3.42 3.54 -0.14
C VAL A 118 3.10 4.98 0.25
N SER A 119 1.82 5.35 0.31
CA SER A 119 1.32 6.62 0.82
C SER A 119 1.16 6.56 2.35
N GLY A 120 1.50 7.64 3.03
CA GLY A 120 1.34 7.77 4.47
C GLY A 120 1.38 9.22 4.93
N ASP A 121 0.61 9.52 5.97
CA ASP A 121 0.63 10.78 6.70
C ASP A 121 0.46 10.51 8.21
N LYS A 122 0.26 11.57 9.00
CA LYS A 122 0.14 11.49 10.47
C LYS A 122 -1.10 10.75 10.93
N ASP A 123 -2.20 10.84 10.17
CA ASP A 123 -3.50 10.28 10.52
C ASP A 123 -3.65 8.85 9.96
N ALA A 124 -3.06 8.59 8.80
CA ALA A 124 -3.07 7.30 8.12
C ALA A 124 -1.64 6.89 7.71
N ARG A 125 -0.87 6.41 8.68
CA ARG A 125 0.52 5.99 8.47
C ARG A 125 0.65 4.88 7.42
N CYS A 126 1.73 4.91 6.65
CA CYS A 126 2.16 3.80 5.81
C CYS A 126 2.58 2.61 6.69
N LEU A 127 1.96 1.45 6.51
CA LEU A 127 2.25 0.24 7.30
C LEU A 127 3.26 -0.69 6.63
N ALA A 128 3.90 -0.26 5.54
CA ALA A 128 4.93 -0.98 4.81
C ALA A 128 6.24 -0.17 4.81
N PRO A 129 6.94 -0.06 5.96
CA PRO A 129 8.13 0.77 6.12
C PRO A 129 9.20 0.49 5.08
N SER A 130 9.48 -0.79 4.82
CA SER A 130 10.46 -1.23 3.82
C SER A 130 10.11 -0.76 2.42
N TRP A 131 8.82 -0.80 2.04
CA TRP A 131 8.36 -0.27 0.75
C TRP A 131 8.51 1.25 0.69
N TYR A 132 8.11 1.97 1.76
CA TYR A 132 8.25 3.42 1.81
C TYR A 132 9.71 3.85 1.62
N VAL A 133 10.65 3.22 2.35
CA VAL A 133 12.09 3.51 2.20
C VAL A 133 12.55 3.25 0.77
N MET A 134 12.20 2.10 0.20
CA MET A 134 12.67 1.72 -1.12
C MET A 134 12.13 2.58 -2.26
N PHE A 135 10.88 3.03 -2.20
CA PHE A 135 10.29 3.90 -3.24
C PHE A 135 10.61 5.39 -3.03
N HIS A 136 10.61 5.87 -1.78
CA HIS A 136 10.69 7.31 -1.51
C HIS A 136 12.06 7.81 -1.09
N LEU A 137 12.89 6.98 -0.47
CA LEU A 137 14.15 7.39 0.14
C LEU A 137 15.38 6.77 -0.52
N ALA A 138 15.22 5.68 -1.27
CA ALA A 138 16.34 5.02 -1.89
C ALA A 138 17.01 5.90 -2.97
N PRO A 139 18.33 6.13 -2.88
CA PRO A 139 19.07 6.79 -3.94
C PRO A 139 19.50 5.84 -5.07
N LEU A 140 19.26 4.53 -4.89
CA LEU A 140 19.86 3.48 -5.71
C LEU A 140 18.95 3.09 -6.88
N ALA A 141 19.49 3.16 -8.11
CA ALA A 141 18.81 2.63 -9.28
C ALA A 141 18.92 1.10 -9.39
N ARG A 142 19.99 0.50 -8.84
CA ARG A 142 20.26 -0.93 -8.81
C ARG A 142 20.52 -1.38 -7.38
N VAL A 143 19.95 -2.52 -7.00
CA VAL A 143 19.97 -3.02 -5.61
C VAL A 143 20.12 -4.53 -5.56
N THR A 144 20.79 -5.03 -4.53
CA THR A 144 20.74 -6.40 -4.02
C THR A 144 19.88 -6.46 -2.75
N VAL A 145 19.51 -7.67 -2.31
CA VAL A 145 18.79 -7.88 -1.02
C VAL A 145 19.59 -7.30 0.15
N GLU A 146 20.91 -7.45 0.13
CA GLU A 146 21.79 -6.95 1.20
C GLU A 146 21.83 -5.42 1.24
N GLU A 147 21.91 -4.77 0.08
CA GLU A 147 21.87 -3.32 -0.03
C GLU A 147 20.52 -2.74 0.41
N MET A 148 19.41 -3.39 0.01
CA MET A 148 18.07 -3.02 0.48
C MET A 148 17.96 -3.14 2.00
N THR A 149 18.37 -4.28 2.55
CA THR A 149 18.35 -4.54 4.00
C THR A 149 19.16 -3.50 4.77
N THR A 150 20.37 -3.18 4.28
CA THR A 150 21.26 -2.19 4.89
C THR A 150 20.63 -0.79 4.88
N LEU A 151 20.06 -0.39 3.74
CA LEU A 151 19.39 0.90 3.58
C LEU A 151 18.18 1.02 4.51
N ILE A 152 17.28 0.02 4.51
CA ILE A 152 16.08 0.02 5.37
C ILE A 152 16.48 0.08 6.84
N THR A 153 17.47 -0.73 7.24
CA THR A 153 18.01 -0.71 8.62
C THR A 153 18.50 0.67 9.00
N ARG A 154 19.27 1.33 8.13
CA ARG A 154 19.78 2.69 8.37
C ARG A 154 18.66 3.70 8.56
N GLU A 155 17.67 3.73 7.67
CA GLU A 155 16.56 4.69 7.74
C GLU A 155 15.66 4.47 8.96
N VAL A 156 15.44 3.22 9.35
CA VAL A 156 14.70 2.88 10.58
C VAL A 156 15.49 3.30 11.82
N HIS A 157 16.79 2.98 11.88
CA HIS A 157 17.63 3.32 13.03
C HIS A 157 17.84 4.82 13.21
N SER A 158 17.85 5.60 12.12
CA SER A 158 17.97 7.05 12.17
C SER A 158 16.68 7.75 12.59
N SER A 159 15.53 7.12 12.36
CA SER A 159 14.21 7.74 12.53
C SER A 159 13.45 7.28 13.78
N PHE A 160 13.81 6.13 14.35
CA PHE A 160 13.11 5.53 15.49
C PHE A 160 14.06 5.20 16.64
N PRO A 161 13.58 5.28 17.90
CA PRO A 161 14.38 4.94 19.07
C PRO A 161 14.69 3.44 19.08
N ARG A 162 15.81 3.07 19.72
CA ARG A 162 16.40 1.73 19.66
C ARG A 162 15.45 0.63 20.14
N GLU A 163 14.59 0.94 21.09
CA GLU A 163 13.61 0.00 21.67
C GLU A 163 12.54 -0.43 20.66
N LYS A 164 12.32 0.38 19.61
CA LYS A 164 11.35 0.09 18.54
C LYS A 164 12.00 -0.59 17.32
N TRP A 165 13.32 -0.83 17.33
CA TRP A 165 13.99 -1.42 16.17
C TRP A 165 13.51 -2.86 15.92
N PRO A 166 13.14 -3.22 14.69
CA PRO A 166 12.75 -4.58 14.35
C PRO A 166 13.97 -5.52 14.38
N ALA A 167 13.72 -6.82 14.45
CA ALA A 167 14.78 -7.81 14.25
C ALA A 167 15.35 -7.69 12.82
N ALA A 168 16.68 -7.78 12.67
CA ALA A 168 17.36 -7.67 11.37
C ALA A 168 16.81 -8.65 10.33
N GLU A 169 16.54 -9.89 10.73
CA GLU A 169 15.92 -10.91 9.87
C GLU A 169 14.56 -10.44 9.34
N SER A 170 13.77 -9.70 10.12
CA SER A 170 12.47 -9.19 9.64
C SER A 170 12.62 -8.16 8.53
N ILE A 171 13.65 -7.31 8.58
CA ILE A 171 13.97 -6.37 7.50
C ILE A 171 14.40 -7.13 6.24
N THR A 172 15.25 -8.17 6.40
CA THR A 172 15.66 -9.02 5.27
C THR A 172 14.45 -9.68 4.60
N ARG A 173 13.51 -10.21 5.38
CA ARG A 173 12.28 -10.83 4.87
C ARG A 173 11.39 -9.84 4.12
N ASP A 174 11.31 -8.59 4.57
CA ASP A 174 10.62 -7.53 3.84
C ASP A 174 11.31 -7.24 2.49
N ALA A 175 12.64 -7.11 2.47
CA ALA A 175 13.40 -6.86 1.24
C ALA A 175 13.22 -8.00 0.21
N GLU A 176 13.23 -9.25 0.66
CA GLU A 176 12.94 -10.42 -0.18
C GLU A 176 11.50 -10.39 -0.72
N CYS A 177 10.52 -10.07 0.14
CA CYS A 177 9.11 -10.00 -0.24
C CYS A 177 8.84 -8.84 -1.21
N PHE A 178 9.51 -7.69 -1.03
CA PHE A 178 9.49 -6.56 -1.96
C PHE A 178 9.90 -7.00 -3.37
N ILE A 179 11.00 -7.74 -3.48
CA ILE A 179 11.46 -8.26 -4.77
C ILE A 179 10.42 -9.22 -5.36
N LYS A 180 9.88 -10.17 -4.57
CA LYS A 180 8.85 -11.10 -5.05
C LYS A 180 7.58 -10.40 -5.56
N MET A 181 7.25 -9.25 -4.98
CA MET A 181 6.07 -8.46 -5.33
C MET A 181 6.21 -7.75 -6.69
N TYR A 182 7.40 -7.22 -7.01
CA TYR A 182 7.58 -6.36 -8.18
C TYR A 182 8.44 -6.95 -9.29
N ALA A 183 9.38 -7.84 -8.99
CA ALA A 183 10.27 -8.43 -9.99
C ALA A 183 9.80 -9.82 -10.42
N PRO A 184 9.90 -10.14 -11.72
CA PRO A 184 9.86 -11.52 -12.18
C PRO A 184 10.99 -12.34 -11.55
N ASP A 185 10.71 -13.58 -11.14
CA ASP A 185 11.74 -14.49 -10.66
C ASP A 185 12.30 -15.30 -11.85
N PRO A 186 13.55 -15.06 -12.28
CA PRO A 186 14.14 -15.72 -13.44
C PRO A 186 14.37 -17.23 -13.21
N ASP A 187 14.50 -17.65 -11.95
CA ASP A 187 14.71 -19.04 -11.58
C ASP A 187 13.46 -19.65 -10.93
N ALA A 188 12.27 -19.08 -11.20
CA ALA A 188 11.01 -19.62 -10.69
C ALA A 188 10.92 -21.10 -11.05
N ASN A 189 10.95 -21.97 -10.05
CA ASN A 189 10.90 -23.40 -10.27
C ASN A 189 9.44 -23.82 -10.50
N PRO A 190 9.05 -24.24 -11.71
CA PRO A 190 7.67 -24.62 -12.00
C PRO A 190 7.23 -25.86 -11.20
N LEU A 191 8.19 -26.64 -10.70
CA LEU A 191 7.95 -27.83 -9.87
C LEU A 191 7.80 -27.50 -8.38
N SER A 192 8.02 -26.25 -7.96
CA SER A 192 7.77 -25.78 -6.59
C SER A 192 6.45 -25.02 -6.55
N PRO A 193 5.37 -25.60 -6.00
CA PRO A 193 4.04 -24.99 -6.04
C PRO A 193 4.02 -23.56 -5.48
N GLY A 194 4.72 -23.29 -4.37
CA GLY A 194 4.74 -21.96 -3.76
C GLY A 194 5.47 -20.90 -4.60
N SER A 195 6.62 -21.23 -5.19
CA SER A 195 7.38 -20.31 -6.06
C SER A 195 6.66 -20.05 -7.38
N PHE A 196 6.04 -21.08 -7.95
CA PHE A 196 5.24 -20.98 -9.16
C PHE A 196 3.96 -20.17 -8.94
N GLU A 197 3.24 -20.42 -7.84
CA GLU A 197 2.05 -19.64 -7.45
C GLU A 197 2.38 -18.17 -7.21
N ASP A 198 3.41 -17.87 -6.42
CA ASP A 198 3.83 -16.47 -6.22
C ASP A 198 4.22 -15.83 -7.56
N SER A 199 4.80 -16.62 -8.47
CA SER A 199 5.22 -16.11 -9.76
C SER A 199 4.08 -15.76 -10.70
N LEU A 200 3.02 -16.57 -10.68
CA LEU A 200 1.83 -16.40 -11.50
C LEU A 200 0.78 -15.47 -10.89
N LEU A 201 0.69 -15.41 -9.57
CA LEU A 201 -0.47 -14.83 -8.89
C LEU A 201 -0.21 -13.45 -8.29
N CYS A 202 1.02 -12.91 -8.31
CA CYS A 202 1.26 -11.56 -7.81
C CYS A 202 1.04 -10.51 -8.92
N PRO A 203 -0.08 -9.76 -8.91
CA PRO A 203 -0.45 -8.87 -10.01
C PRO A 203 0.45 -7.62 -10.11
N PHE A 204 1.11 -7.24 -9.01
CA PHE A 204 1.94 -6.02 -8.95
C PHE A 204 3.21 -6.07 -9.82
N ARG A 205 3.56 -7.23 -10.37
CA ARG A 205 4.65 -7.36 -11.33
C ARG A 205 4.32 -6.71 -12.68
N GLU A 206 3.04 -6.63 -13.03
CA GLU A 206 2.57 -5.96 -14.25
C GLU A 206 2.85 -4.46 -14.25
N LEU A 207 3.06 -3.85 -13.08
CA LEU A 207 3.46 -2.45 -12.96
C LEU A 207 4.86 -2.19 -13.53
N GLY A 208 5.67 -3.25 -13.68
CA GLY A 208 7.01 -3.18 -14.25
C GLY A 208 7.95 -2.28 -13.48
N LEU A 209 7.76 -2.11 -12.16
CA LEU A 209 8.53 -1.20 -11.32
C LEU A 209 9.95 -1.70 -11.00
N LEU A 210 10.18 -3.02 -11.07
CA LEU A 210 11.45 -3.66 -10.73
C LEU A 210 11.80 -4.75 -11.73
N GLU A 211 13.02 -4.71 -12.26
CA GLU A 211 13.53 -5.67 -13.23
C GLU A 211 14.73 -6.43 -12.69
N TYR A 212 14.80 -7.73 -12.98
CA TYR A 212 16.00 -8.51 -12.75
C TYR A 212 17.11 -8.16 -13.75
N GLN A 213 18.35 -7.98 -13.28
CA GLN A 213 19.50 -7.61 -14.13
C GLN A 213 20.56 -8.72 -14.24
N GLY A 214 20.61 -9.67 -13.32
CA GLY A 214 21.63 -10.72 -13.29
C GLY A 214 22.13 -11.07 -11.89
N GLY A 215 22.96 -12.11 -11.79
CA GLY A 215 23.50 -12.64 -10.53
C GLY A 215 22.92 -14.01 -10.18
N ARG A 216 23.32 -14.58 -9.03
CA ARG A 216 22.75 -15.84 -8.50
C ARG A 216 22.65 -15.77 -6.99
N GLY A 217 21.65 -16.44 -6.42
CA GLY A 217 21.44 -16.47 -4.97
C GLY A 217 21.36 -15.05 -4.37
N LYS A 218 22.21 -14.76 -3.40
CA LYS A 218 22.25 -13.45 -2.70
C LYS A 218 22.87 -12.33 -3.54
N GLU A 219 23.59 -12.65 -4.61
CA GLU A 219 24.20 -11.68 -5.53
C GLU A 219 23.24 -11.25 -6.65
N ARG A 220 21.98 -11.70 -6.62
CA ARG A 220 20.98 -11.23 -7.57
C ARG A 220 20.81 -9.71 -7.45
N THR A 221 20.91 -9.06 -8.60
CA THR A 221 20.77 -7.62 -8.74
C THR A 221 19.46 -7.29 -9.46
N TYR A 222 18.79 -6.27 -8.95
CA TYR A 222 17.53 -5.75 -9.45
C TYR A 222 17.67 -4.28 -9.77
N ARG A 223 16.92 -3.79 -10.74
CA ARG A 223 16.92 -2.38 -11.15
C ARG A 223 15.51 -1.83 -11.10
N PHE A 224 15.36 -0.68 -10.46
CA PHE A 224 14.13 0.10 -10.57
C PHE A 224 14.01 0.67 -11.97
N THR A 225 12.88 0.44 -12.62
CA THR A 225 12.62 1.02 -13.94
C THR A 225 12.27 2.50 -13.80
N SER A 226 12.53 3.28 -14.84
CA SER A 226 12.15 4.70 -14.88
C SER A 226 11.63 5.06 -16.26
N GLY A 227 10.63 5.93 -16.32
CA GLY A 227 10.13 6.48 -17.56
C GLY A 227 8.62 6.61 -17.57
N ILE A 228 8.06 6.68 -18.78
CA ILE A 228 6.61 6.72 -19.00
C ILE A 228 6.00 5.38 -18.52
N ARG A 229 4.80 5.46 -17.93
CA ARG A 229 4.03 4.33 -17.44
C ARG A 229 2.76 4.17 -18.29
N PRO A 230 2.79 3.45 -19.44
CA PRO A 230 1.63 3.34 -20.32
C PRO A 230 0.41 2.69 -19.66
N SER A 231 0.64 1.80 -18.68
CA SER A 231 -0.42 1.14 -17.93
C SER A 231 -0.94 1.95 -16.73
N LEU A 232 -0.41 3.15 -16.47
CA LEU A 232 -0.88 4.06 -15.42
C LEU A 232 -1.84 5.09 -16.02
N PRO A 233 -3.15 5.01 -15.73
CA PRO A 233 -4.10 5.98 -16.26
C PRO A 233 -3.81 7.41 -15.75
N PRO A 234 -3.95 8.45 -16.61
CA PRO A 234 -3.75 9.84 -16.20
C PRO A 234 -4.58 10.24 -14.97
N ARG A 235 -5.84 9.76 -14.88
CA ARG A 235 -6.72 10.04 -13.74
C ARG A 235 -6.21 9.44 -12.43
N VAL A 236 -5.64 8.24 -12.45
CA VAL A 236 -5.03 7.61 -11.26
C VAL A 236 -3.78 8.40 -10.82
N LEU A 237 -2.98 8.85 -11.78
CA LEU A 237 -1.81 9.70 -11.49
C LEU A 237 -2.23 11.06 -10.92
N VAL A 238 -3.24 11.72 -11.49
CA VAL A 238 -3.76 12.99 -10.96
C VAL A 238 -4.42 12.81 -9.59
N HIS A 239 -5.13 11.71 -9.35
CA HIS A 239 -5.62 11.34 -8.03
C HIS A 239 -4.47 11.33 -7.01
N ALA A 240 -3.36 10.65 -7.30
CA ALA A 240 -2.21 10.61 -6.41
C ALA A 240 -1.58 12.01 -6.20
N CYS A 241 -1.51 12.84 -7.24
CA CYS A 241 -1.02 14.22 -7.14
C CYS A 241 -1.88 15.09 -6.22
N LEU A 242 -3.21 14.98 -6.35
CA LEU A 242 -4.16 15.73 -5.54
C LEU A 242 -4.24 15.18 -4.11
N ASP A 243 -4.20 13.86 -3.92
CA ASP A 243 -4.10 13.20 -2.61
C ASP A 243 -2.83 13.63 -1.86
N TYR A 244 -1.69 13.74 -2.55
CA TYR A 244 -0.47 14.31 -1.98
C TYR A 244 -0.62 15.81 -1.67
N ALA A 245 -1.21 16.59 -2.57
CA ALA A 245 -1.44 18.02 -2.35
C ALA A 245 -2.36 18.30 -1.15
N ALA A 246 -3.32 17.42 -0.88
CA ALA A 246 -4.26 17.52 0.23
C ALA A 246 -3.61 17.45 1.61
N ARG A 247 -2.37 16.96 1.70
CA ARG A 247 -1.56 16.99 2.94
C ARG A 247 -1.15 18.41 3.32
N PHE A 248 -1.01 19.29 2.33
CA PHE A 248 -0.52 20.66 2.53
C PHE A 248 -1.64 21.72 2.53
N SER A 249 -2.70 21.50 1.75
CA SER A 249 -3.81 22.44 1.63
C SER A 249 -5.15 21.72 1.47
N ARG A 250 -6.20 22.28 2.08
CA ARG A 250 -7.60 21.83 1.93
C ARG A 250 -8.46 22.83 1.14
N LYS A 251 -7.82 23.79 0.49
CA LYS A 251 -8.44 24.91 -0.23
C LYS A 251 -7.87 24.98 -1.65
N PRO A 252 -8.49 25.76 -2.57
CA PRO A 252 -7.93 26.00 -3.89
C PRO A 252 -6.50 26.54 -3.78
N ASP A 253 -5.56 25.90 -4.47
CA ASP A 253 -4.13 26.18 -4.37
C ASP A 253 -3.38 25.56 -5.57
N SER A 254 -2.05 25.51 -5.50
CA SER A 254 -1.20 24.83 -6.47
C SER A 254 -0.03 24.10 -5.81
N ILE A 255 0.46 23.05 -6.47
CA ILE A 255 1.66 22.33 -6.08
C ILE A 255 2.59 22.19 -7.28
N SER A 256 3.89 22.41 -7.09
CA SER A 256 4.84 22.36 -8.20
C SER A 256 5.03 20.92 -8.72
N LEU A 257 5.21 20.77 -10.03
CA LEU A 257 5.46 19.47 -10.64
C LEU A 257 6.80 18.89 -10.17
N ALA A 258 7.79 19.74 -9.92
CA ALA A 258 9.07 19.36 -9.31
C ALA A 258 8.88 18.69 -7.93
N ARG A 259 7.99 19.23 -7.08
CA ARG A 259 7.66 18.63 -5.77
C ARG A 259 6.96 17.30 -5.94
N LEU A 260 5.92 17.26 -6.78
CA LEU A 260 5.18 16.03 -7.11
C LEU A 260 6.10 14.92 -7.66
N ALA A 261 7.14 15.29 -8.41
CA ALA A 261 8.05 14.35 -9.01
C ALA A 261 9.12 13.80 -8.05
N SER A 262 9.61 14.62 -7.11
CA SER A 262 10.89 14.35 -6.44
C SER A 262 10.83 14.27 -4.92
N GLU A 263 9.83 14.87 -4.26
CA GLU A 263 9.71 14.84 -2.81
C GLU A 263 9.42 13.42 -2.29
N PRO A 264 10.02 13.00 -1.16
CA PRO A 264 9.64 11.76 -0.51
C PRO A 264 8.14 11.73 -0.18
N GLY A 265 7.47 10.63 -0.51
CA GLY A 265 6.03 10.48 -0.33
C GLY A 265 5.19 10.99 -1.50
N ALA A 266 5.80 11.65 -2.49
CA ALA A 266 5.12 12.19 -3.66
C ALA A 266 4.95 11.14 -4.79
N PRO A 267 4.02 11.36 -5.74
CA PRO A 267 3.70 10.38 -6.79
C PRO A 267 4.85 10.01 -7.73
N GLY A 268 5.75 10.95 -8.06
CA GLY A 268 6.88 10.66 -8.94
C GLY A 268 7.86 9.66 -8.32
N ARG A 269 8.05 9.71 -7.00
CA ARG A 269 8.82 8.70 -6.26
C ARG A 269 8.08 7.37 -6.19
N ALA A 270 6.79 7.38 -5.85
CA ALA A 270 5.97 6.15 -5.79
C ALA A 270 5.99 5.40 -7.14
N PHE A 271 5.68 6.11 -8.23
CA PHE A 271 5.55 5.50 -9.56
C PHE A 271 6.85 5.48 -10.37
N HIS A 272 7.97 5.93 -9.78
CA HIS A 272 9.27 6.05 -10.43
C HIS A 272 9.19 6.81 -11.77
N MET A 273 8.63 8.02 -11.72
CA MET A 273 8.47 8.95 -12.84
C MET A 273 9.17 10.27 -12.51
N ARG A 274 10.02 10.74 -13.42
CA ARG A 274 10.63 12.07 -13.35
C ARG A 274 9.61 13.13 -13.77
N GLU A 275 9.91 14.37 -13.43
CA GLU A 275 9.03 15.51 -13.73
C GLU A 275 8.57 15.59 -15.20
N PRO A 276 9.44 15.40 -16.22
CA PRO A 276 8.98 15.44 -17.61
C PRO A 276 8.01 14.32 -17.97
N GLU A 277 8.21 13.12 -17.40
CA GLU A 277 7.34 11.97 -17.65
C GLU A 277 6.00 12.14 -16.95
N LEU A 278 6.01 12.58 -15.69
CA LEU A 278 4.81 12.88 -14.91
C LEU A 278 4.00 13.99 -15.58
N SER A 279 4.64 15.11 -15.92
CA SER A 279 3.98 16.25 -16.56
C SER A 279 3.32 15.85 -17.87
N ARG A 280 4.06 15.16 -18.75
CA ARG A 280 3.52 14.70 -20.04
C ARG A 280 2.34 13.74 -19.88
N SER A 281 2.35 12.90 -18.84
CA SER A 281 1.31 11.88 -18.63
C SER A 281 -0.01 12.47 -18.15
N ILE A 282 -0.01 13.65 -17.52
CA ILE A 282 -1.22 14.30 -17.01
C ILE A 282 -1.71 15.48 -17.87
N GLU A 283 -0.86 16.02 -18.74
CA GLU A 283 -1.09 17.28 -19.48
C GLU A 283 -2.43 17.31 -20.22
N ALA A 284 -2.69 16.35 -21.11
CA ALA A 284 -3.92 16.31 -21.90
C ALA A 284 -5.19 16.16 -21.03
N PHE A 285 -5.10 15.43 -19.91
CA PHE A 285 -6.22 15.30 -18.99
C PHE A 285 -6.46 16.60 -18.23
N VAL A 286 -5.41 17.23 -17.71
CA VAL A 286 -5.51 18.50 -16.97
C VAL A 286 -6.05 19.61 -17.87
N GLU A 287 -5.62 19.71 -19.14
CA GLU A 287 -6.11 20.70 -20.10
C GLU A 287 -7.61 20.57 -20.40
N SER A 288 -8.18 19.36 -20.27
CA SER A 288 -9.60 19.10 -20.51
C SER A 288 -10.45 19.16 -19.24
N HIS A 289 -9.85 19.26 -18.06
CA HIS A 289 -10.56 19.23 -16.79
C HIS A 289 -10.83 20.65 -16.25
N PRO A 290 -12.08 21.06 -15.99
CA PRO A 290 -12.44 22.45 -15.71
C PRO A 290 -11.86 23.02 -14.41
N GLN A 291 -11.54 22.16 -13.44
CA GLN A 291 -11.02 22.55 -12.13
C GLN A 291 -9.50 22.38 -11.98
N LEU A 292 -8.81 21.97 -13.03
CA LEU A 292 -7.36 21.73 -13.01
C LEU A 292 -6.66 22.57 -14.07
N GLU A 293 -5.45 23.02 -13.79
CA GLU A 293 -4.65 23.79 -14.73
C GLU A 293 -3.16 23.52 -14.47
N ILE A 294 -2.36 23.37 -15.53
CA ILE A 294 -0.89 23.45 -15.39
C ILE A 294 -0.48 24.89 -15.63
N VAL A 295 -0.04 25.57 -14.58
CA VAL A 295 0.45 26.96 -14.66
C VAL A 295 1.97 26.97 -14.68
N GLU A 296 2.55 27.89 -15.46
CA GLU A 296 3.99 28.15 -15.48
C GLU A 296 4.27 29.56 -14.96
N SER A 297 5.15 29.67 -13.96
CA SER A 297 5.59 30.95 -13.41
C SER A 297 7.07 30.87 -13.07
N LEU A 298 7.86 31.85 -13.56
CA LEU A 298 9.31 31.94 -13.31
C LEU A 298 10.08 30.65 -13.64
N GLY A 299 9.67 29.92 -14.68
CA GLY A 299 10.30 28.66 -15.11
C GLY A 299 9.94 27.44 -14.26
N GLN A 300 8.99 27.56 -13.33
CA GLN A 300 8.44 26.45 -12.55
C GLN A 300 7.03 26.14 -13.00
N ARG A 301 6.77 24.89 -13.36
CA ARG A 301 5.42 24.39 -13.65
C ARG A 301 4.75 23.89 -12.38
N SER A 302 3.46 24.18 -12.21
CA SER A 302 2.67 23.76 -11.05
C SER A 302 1.29 23.27 -11.49
N LEU A 303 0.81 22.21 -10.83
CA LEU A 303 -0.57 21.76 -10.92
C LEU A 303 -1.41 22.64 -9.99
N ARG A 304 -2.30 23.43 -10.57
CA ARG A 304 -3.29 24.25 -9.87
C ARG A 304 -4.63 23.52 -9.83
N PHE A 305 -5.31 23.63 -8.69
CA PHE A 305 -6.62 23.04 -8.45
C PHE A 305 -7.59 24.09 -7.88
N ALA A 306 -8.82 24.10 -8.39
CA ALA A 306 -9.81 25.13 -8.11
C ALA A 306 -10.71 24.84 -6.89
N ASP A 307 -10.57 23.68 -6.25
CA ASP A 307 -11.35 23.25 -5.08
C ASP A 307 -10.47 22.48 -4.08
N ASN A 308 -11.05 21.94 -3.02
CA ASN A 308 -10.40 21.05 -2.08
C ASN A 308 -9.75 19.86 -2.82
N PRO A 309 -8.43 19.70 -2.76
CA PRO A 309 -7.73 18.67 -3.53
C PRO A 309 -8.10 17.25 -3.12
N GLU A 310 -8.53 16.98 -1.88
CA GLU A 310 -8.99 15.63 -1.50
C GLU A 310 -10.32 15.27 -2.17
N ALA A 311 -11.27 16.21 -2.18
CA ALA A 311 -12.56 15.99 -2.83
C ALA A 311 -12.38 15.79 -4.34
N LEU A 312 -11.55 16.64 -4.95
CA LEU A 312 -11.22 16.57 -6.37
C LEU A 312 -10.42 15.30 -6.73
N ALA A 313 -9.52 14.85 -5.84
CA ALA A 313 -8.81 13.58 -6.02
C ALA A 313 -9.79 12.40 -6.14
N TRP A 314 -10.83 12.39 -5.31
CA TRP A 314 -11.86 11.35 -5.35
C TRP A 314 -12.79 11.49 -6.55
N GLU A 315 -13.10 12.71 -6.98
CA GLU A 315 -13.88 12.96 -8.20
C GLU A 315 -13.16 12.43 -9.44
N VAL A 316 -11.91 12.86 -9.66
CA VAL A 316 -11.08 12.39 -10.76
C VAL A 316 -10.90 10.87 -10.74
N LEU A 317 -10.72 10.29 -9.54
CA LEU A 317 -10.61 8.84 -9.42
C LEU A 317 -11.92 8.14 -9.75
N ASP A 318 -13.06 8.64 -9.30
CA ASP A 318 -14.36 8.00 -9.51
C ASP A 318 -14.79 8.07 -10.98
N GLU A 319 -14.44 9.14 -11.70
CA GLU A 319 -14.61 9.24 -13.15
C GLU A 319 -13.90 8.11 -13.91
N GLN A 320 -12.69 7.72 -13.47
CA GLN A 320 -11.93 6.63 -14.10
C GLN A 320 -12.70 5.31 -14.08
N TYR A 321 -13.52 5.09 -13.05
CA TYR A 321 -14.25 3.84 -12.82
C TYR A 321 -15.76 3.97 -13.06
N GLY A 322 -16.18 4.99 -13.82
CA GLY A 322 -17.56 5.16 -14.23
C GLY A 322 -18.50 5.61 -13.10
N HIS A 323 -18.05 6.55 -12.28
CA HIS A 323 -18.86 7.26 -11.28
C HIS A 323 -19.55 6.30 -10.29
N VAL A 324 -18.75 5.44 -9.65
CA VAL A 324 -19.24 4.41 -8.72
C VAL A 324 -20.05 5.04 -7.58
N ARG A 325 -19.65 6.22 -7.11
CA ARG A 325 -20.33 6.91 -6.00
C ARG A 325 -21.71 7.46 -6.37
N GLU A 326 -22.02 7.56 -7.66
CA GLU A 326 -23.33 8.02 -8.18
C GLU A 326 -24.31 6.85 -8.39
N ARG A 327 -23.88 5.61 -8.19
CA ARG A 327 -24.75 4.42 -8.31
C ARG A 327 -25.82 4.43 -7.21
N ASP A 328 -27.02 3.97 -7.57
CA ASP A 328 -28.15 3.90 -6.66
C ASP A 328 -27.82 3.10 -5.39
N GLY A 329 -27.95 3.75 -4.22
CA GLY A 329 -27.70 3.12 -2.92
C GLY A 329 -26.23 2.95 -2.55
N PHE A 330 -25.29 3.51 -3.33
CA PHE A 330 -23.88 3.51 -2.95
C PHE A 330 -23.66 4.42 -1.72
N PRO A 331 -23.07 3.92 -0.62
CA PRO A 331 -22.97 4.68 0.63
C PRO A 331 -21.90 5.77 0.54
N THR A 332 -22.19 6.94 1.09
CA THR A 332 -21.18 7.97 1.38
C THR A 332 -20.19 7.49 2.46
N PRO A 333 -19.00 8.12 2.58
CA PRO A 333 -18.07 7.79 3.67
C PRO A 333 -18.69 7.90 5.08
N ALA A 334 -19.57 8.87 5.29
CA ALA A 334 -20.24 9.08 6.57
C ALA A 334 -21.26 7.96 6.88
N GLU A 335 -22.06 7.55 5.89
CA GLU A 335 -23.00 6.44 6.03
C GLU A 335 -22.27 5.12 6.26
N TRP A 336 -21.16 4.88 5.54
CA TRP A 336 -20.36 3.67 5.75
C TRP A 336 -19.74 3.62 7.13
N ALA A 337 -19.23 4.75 7.65
CA ALA A 337 -18.72 4.84 9.01
C ALA A 337 -19.80 4.67 10.09
N LEU A 338 -21.08 4.92 9.77
CA LEU A 338 -22.21 4.61 10.64
C LEU A 338 -22.54 3.11 10.63
N GLN A 339 -22.49 2.47 9.46
CA GLN A 339 -22.69 1.03 9.31
C GLN A 339 -21.53 0.21 9.93
N LYS A 340 -20.32 0.75 9.92
CA LYS A 340 -19.10 0.15 10.45
C LYS A 340 -18.49 1.03 11.55
N PRO A 341 -19.08 1.06 12.76
CA PRO A 341 -18.64 1.95 13.85
C PRO A 341 -17.19 1.68 14.30
N GLY A 342 -16.65 0.49 14.03
CA GLY A 342 -15.24 0.16 14.25
C GLY A 342 -14.26 1.10 13.53
N LEU A 343 -14.66 1.71 12.41
CA LEU A 343 -13.83 2.69 11.68
C LEU A 343 -13.54 3.98 12.46
N LYS A 344 -14.35 4.29 13.48
CA LYS A 344 -14.14 5.49 14.33
C LYS A 344 -13.30 5.20 15.59
N LYS A 345 -13.00 3.93 15.87
CA LYS A 345 -12.25 3.50 17.06
C LYS A 345 -10.75 3.50 16.76
N THR A 346 -9.93 3.92 17.71
CA THR A 346 -8.48 3.99 17.53
C THR A 346 -7.80 2.62 17.68
N THR A 347 -6.62 2.49 17.08
CA THR A 347 -5.68 1.37 17.31
C THR A 347 -4.86 1.52 18.59
N ASP A 348 -4.81 2.71 19.19
CA ASP A 348 -3.72 3.14 20.07
C ASP A 348 -3.75 2.63 21.52
N ASP A 349 -4.77 1.88 21.94
CA ASP A 349 -4.62 1.05 23.15
C ASP A 349 -3.59 -0.09 22.94
N ALA A 350 -3.07 -0.27 21.71
CA ALA A 350 -2.16 -1.34 21.31
C ALA A 350 -0.66 -0.98 21.26
N GLU A 351 -0.23 0.29 21.37
CA GLU A 351 1.21 0.59 21.51
C GLU A 351 1.79 -0.04 22.80
N ALA A 352 0.93 -0.37 23.79
CA ALA A 352 1.30 -1.08 25.00
C ALA A 352 1.38 -2.63 24.86
N THR A 353 0.96 -3.22 23.73
CA THR A 353 0.78 -4.68 23.61
C THR A 353 1.72 -5.39 22.64
N GLN A 354 2.74 -4.70 22.11
CA GLN A 354 3.79 -5.34 21.29
C GLN A 354 4.69 -6.33 22.06
N GLY A 355 4.50 -6.51 23.37
CA GLY A 355 5.33 -7.34 24.24
C GLY A 355 4.85 -8.78 24.51
N LEU A 356 3.74 -9.27 23.95
CA LEU A 356 3.23 -10.61 24.30
C LEU A 356 2.82 -11.41 23.06
N PHE A 357 3.83 -11.94 22.35
CA PHE A 357 3.69 -13.22 21.65
C PHE A 357 4.37 -14.27 22.53
N PRO A 358 3.69 -15.34 22.98
CA PRO A 358 4.37 -16.44 23.65
C PRO A 358 5.35 -17.07 22.66
N GLN A 359 6.63 -17.08 23.05
CA GLN A 359 7.64 -17.91 22.41
C GLN A 359 7.15 -19.36 22.42
N ARG A 360 7.34 -20.06 21.30
CA ARG A 360 7.14 -21.51 21.22
C ARG A 360 7.93 -22.17 22.36
N ALA A 361 7.24 -22.73 23.34
CA ALA A 361 7.81 -23.75 24.21
C ALA A 361 7.61 -25.10 23.52
N ASP A 362 8.71 -25.85 23.44
CA ASP A 362 8.75 -27.22 22.93
C ASP A 362 7.69 -28.08 23.61
N MET A 363 6.77 -28.60 22.79
CA MET A 363 5.83 -29.64 23.20
C MET A 363 6.30 -30.95 22.58
N ASN A 364 7.38 -31.48 23.16
CA ASN A 364 7.87 -32.83 22.92
C ASN A 364 8.27 -33.41 24.28
N GLU A 365 7.29 -33.85 25.05
CA GLU A 365 7.41 -34.88 26.09
C GLU A 365 6.02 -35.15 26.65
N GLU A 366 5.41 -36.25 26.22
CA GLU A 366 4.56 -37.16 27.02
C GLU A 366 3.83 -38.13 26.07
N LEU A 367 4.60 -39.10 25.56
CA LEU A 367 4.11 -40.44 25.27
C LEU A 367 5.20 -41.41 25.72
N ALA A 368 5.08 -41.83 26.97
CA ALA A 368 5.69 -43.05 27.52
C ALA A 368 4.57 -43.84 28.21
#